data_AF-A0A414CTC1-F1
#
_entry.id   AF-A0A414CTC1-F1
#
_cell.length_a   1.000
_cell.length_b   1.000
_cell.length_c   1.000
_cell.angle_alpha   90.00
_cell.angle_beta   90.00
_cell.angle_gamma   90.00
#
_symmetry.space_group_name_H-M   'P 1'
#
loop_
_entity.id
_entity.type
_entity.pdbx_description
1 polymer ?
#
loop_
_entity_poly.entity_id
_entity_poly.type
_entity_poly.pdbx_seq_one_letter_code
_entity_poly.pdbx_strand_id
1 'polypeptide(L)'
;MMTVLTATQYRKSLDTDTFLHTLSSLPYPSFVTLDFAPVQQEVINDKLVAMHMNNEREINDEIEQKRQAGQIVTSPSYTKKKRRDEIEEYIEMVDANDEKGVFLNLLVVLTAPVKEGVELLQERMEEVCAIGRSDKVGAFLEPCDFRQLKALNTALPIGGRQVDYMRFFLTSSLVAFNPYHAQDILEPGGKMLGINKTTGRYLIANRKLLPNPHGIIVGYSGSGKSMLIKLTEISQTLLGSEDDIIVLDPQNEFEDICR
;
A
#
# COMPACT_ATOMS: atom_id res chain seq x y z
N MET A 1 -15.42 23.48 1.35
CA MET A 1 -14.06 23.95 1.06
C MET A 1 -13.17 22.75 0.82
N MET A 2 -12.05 22.92 0.13
CA MET A 2 -11.14 21.82 -0.18
C MET A 2 -9.69 22.29 -0.26
N THR A 3 -8.76 21.38 0.04
CA THR A 3 -7.33 21.56 -0.19
C THR A 3 -6.75 20.29 -0.78
N VAL A 4 -5.75 20.44 -1.63
CA VAL A 4 -5.02 19.34 -2.26
C VAL A 4 -3.62 19.30 -1.69
N LEU A 5 -3.24 18.11 -1.24
CA LEU A 5 -1.90 17.77 -0.80
C LEU A 5 -1.22 16.91 -1.88
N THR A 6 0.08 17.07 -2.02
CA THR A 6 0.93 16.25 -2.90
C THR A 6 2.04 15.60 -2.08
N ALA A 7 2.44 14.38 -2.44
CA ALA A 7 3.62 13.76 -1.84
C ALA A 7 4.90 14.24 -2.54
N THR A 8 5.76 14.96 -1.81
CA THR A 8 7.04 15.45 -2.33
C THR A 8 8.17 14.47 -2.06
N GLN A 9 8.12 13.78 -0.91
CA GLN A 9 9.13 12.81 -0.52
C GLN A 9 8.53 11.51 -0.01
N TYR A 10 9.31 10.44 -0.14
CA TYR A 10 8.98 9.11 0.34
C TYR A 10 10.17 8.56 1.10
N ARG A 11 9.91 7.77 2.14
CA ARG A 11 10.93 6.97 2.82
C ARG A 11 11.49 5.92 1.87
N LYS A 12 12.63 5.33 2.25
CA LYS A 12 13.32 4.31 1.45
C LYS A 12 12.49 3.05 1.22
N SER A 13 11.72 2.63 2.22
CA SER A 13 10.75 1.55 2.11
C SER A 13 9.36 2.08 2.45
N LEU A 14 8.39 1.58 1.70
CA LEU A 14 6.97 1.83 1.94
C LEU A 14 6.34 0.51 2.34
N ASP A 15 5.43 0.55 3.31
CA ASP A 15 4.66 -0.61 3.71
C ASP A 15 3.52 -0.82 2.71
N THR A 16 3.62 -1.87 1.89
CA THR A 16 2.64 -2.17 0.82
C THR A 16 1.23 -2.35 1.36
N ASP A 17 1.15 -2.77 2.61
CA ASP A 17 -0.08 -3.15 3.26
C ASP A 17 -0.83 -1.92 3.80
N THR A 18 -0.11 -1.03 4.47
CA THR A 18 -0.74 0.08 5.19
C THR A 18 -0.71 1.41 4.45
N PHE A 19 0.14 1.57 3.42
CA PHE A 19 0.37 2.85 2.73
C PHE A 19 -0.92 3.52 2.23
N LEU A 20 -1.57 2.91 1.23
CA LEU A 20 -2.74 3.52 0.59
C LEU A 20 -4.00 3.36 1.46
N HIS A 21 -4.09 2.28 2.22
CA HIS A 21 -5.20 2.04 3.14
C HIS A 21 -5.29 3.18 4.17
N THR A 22 -4.19 3.53 4.82
CA THR A 22 -4.19 4.57 5.87
C THR A 22 -4.55 5.95 5.31
N LEU A 23 -4.15 6.27 4.07
CA LEU A 23 -4.50 7.54 3.42
C LEU A 23 -5.94 7.59 2.91
N SER A 24 -6.55 6.43 2.62
CA SER A 24 -7.93 6.35 2.11
C SER A 24 -8.97 6.12 3.21
N SER A 25 -8.57 5.60 4.38
CA SER A 25 -9.46 5.28 5.50
C SER A 25 -9.69 6.45 6.47
N LEU A 26 -9.76 7.69 5.97
CA LEU A 26 -9.96 8.88 6.81
C LEU A 26 -11.43 8.97 7.27
N PRO A 27 -11.70 9.52 8.48
CA PRO A 27 -13.06 9.57 9.05
C PRO A 27 -13.97 10.60 8.38
N TYR A 28 -13.51 11.28 7.35
CA TYR A 28 -14.22 12.33 6.62
C TYR A 28 -14.06 12.19 5.10
N PRO A 29 -14.96 12.81 4.31
CA PRO A 29 -14.90 12.74 2.86
C PRO A 29 -13.57 13.27 2.33
N SER A 30 -12.80 12.37 1.74
CA SER A 30 -11.52 12.59 1.10
C SER A 30 -11.37 11.60 -0.03
N PHE A 31 -10.49 11.90 -0.98
CA PHE A 31 -10.14 10.95 -2.01
C PHE A 31 -8.67 11.09 -2.37
N VAL A 32 -8.10 9.97 -2.77
CA VAL A 32 -6.69 9.84 -3.16
C VAL A 32 -6.65 9.56 -4.66
N THR A 33 -5.83 10.32 -5.38
CA THR A 33 -5.62 10.15 -6.82
C THR A 33 -4.16 9.79 -7.06
N LEU A 34 -3.96 8.69 -7.79
CA LEU A 34 -2.67 8.27 -8.30
C LEU A 34 -2.64 8.57 -9.80
N ASP A 35 -1.80 9.51 -10.19
CA ASP A 35 -1.61 9.90 -11.59
C ASP A 35 -0.27 9.32 -12.08
N PHE A 36 -0.35 8.42 -13.06
CA PHE A 36 0.80 7.68 -13.59
C PHE A 36 1.21 8.18 -14.98
N ALA A 37 2.50 8.22 -15.25
CA ALA A 37 3.07 8.39 -16.59
C ALA A 37 4.16 7.35 -16.83
N PRO A 38 3.93 6.33 -17.68
CA PRO A 38 4.93 5.32 -17.96
C PRO A 38 6.10 5.91 -18.75
N VAL A 39 7.29 5.36 -18.50
CA VAL A 39 8.55 5.73 -19.16
C VAL A 39 9.06 4.51 -19.93
N GLN A 40 9.56 4.75 -21.14
CA GLN A 40 10.17 3.70 -21.96
C GLN A 40 11.49 3.23 -21.32
N GLN A 41 11.74 1.91 -21.36
CA GLN A 41 12.93 1.30 -20.76
C GLN A 41 14.23 1.84 -21.35
N GLU A 42 14.29 2.09 -22.66
CA GLU A 42 15.48 2.66 -23.32
C GLU A 42 15.91 3.98 -22.66
N VAL A 43 14.96 4.87 -22.37
CA VAL A 43 15.22 6.17 -21.72
C VAL A 43 15.71 6.00 -20.28
N ILE A 44 15.28 4.94 -19.59
CA ILE A 44 15.71 4.64 -18.22
C ILE A 44 17.15 4.14 -18.25
N ASN A 45 17.45 3.18 -19.13
CA ASN A 45 18.78 2.61 -19.29
C ASN A 45 19.80 3.68 -19.71
N ASP A 46 19.47 4.53 -20.69
CA ASP A 46 20.32 5.66 -21.10
C ASP A 46 20.62 6.60 -19.93
N LYS A 47 19.62 6.90 -19.10
CA LYS A 47 19.81 7.76 -17.91
C LYS A 47 20.63 7.08 -16.82
N LEU A 48 20.40 5.80 -16.55
CA LEU A 48 21.15 5.05 -15.54
C LEU A 48 22.63 4.94 -15.93
N VAL A 49 22.92 4.64 -17.20
CA VAL A 49 24.29 4.63 -17.74
C VAL A 49 24.94 6.00 -17.64
N ALA A 50 24.22 7.08 -17.99
CA ALA A 50 24.74 8.43 -17.85
C ALA A 50 25.01 8.82 -16.38
N MET A 51 24.13 8.42 -15.45
CA MET A 51 24.34 8.63 -14.01
C MET A 51 25.55 7.85 -13.48
N HIS A 52 25.72 6.60 -13.91
CA HIS A 52 26.89 5.78 -13.58
C HIS A 52 28.18 6.45 -14.05
N MET A 53 28.24 6.87 -15.32
CA MET A 53 29.41 7.56 -15.89
C MET A 53 29.73 8.87 -15.15
N ASN A 54 28.72 9.67 -14.80
CA ASN A 54 28.92 10.90 -14.05
C ASN A 54 29.46 10.62 -12.64
N ASN A 55 28.94 9.59 -11.96
CA ASN A 55 29.42 9.23 -10.62
C ASN A 55 30.86 8.70 -10.65
N GLU A 56 31.23 7.90 -11.66
CA GLU A 56 32.61 7.46 -11.88
C GLU A 56 33.55 8.63 -12.16
N ARG A 57 33.11 9.62 -12.94
CA ARG A 57 33.87 10.85 -13.15
C ARG A 57 34.07 11.62 -11.84
N GLU A 58 33.02 11.82 -11.04
CA GLU A 58 33.14 12.48 -9.73
C GLU A 58 34.07 11.72 -8.76
N ILE A 59 34.09 10.40 -8.82
CA ILE A 59 35.02 9.55 -8.06
C ILE A 59 36.46 9.81 -8.50
N ASN A 60 36.72 9.80 -9.81
CA ASN A 60 38.05 10.02 -10.36
C ASN A 60 38.58 11.42 -10.05
N ASP A 61 37.74 12.46 -10.22
CA ASP A 61 38.10 13.85 -9.90
C ASP A 61 38.49 14.00 -8.41
N GLU A 62 37.78 13.31 -7.50
CA GLU A 62 38.11 13.32 -6.07
C GLU A 62 39.44 12.62 -5.77
N ILE A 63 39.68 11.47 -6.40
CA ILE A 63 40.94 10.72 -6.23
C ILE A 63 42.11 11.57 -6.75
N GLU A 64 41.94 12.23 -7.89
CA GLU A 64 42.96 13.10 -8.48
C GLU A 64 43.26 14.31 -7.61
N GLN A 65 42.24 15.00 -7.09
CA GLN A 65 42.44 16.11 -6.14
C GLN A 65 43.21 15.69 -4.89
N LYS A 66 42.86 14.54 -4.29
CA LYS A 66 43.57 14.04 -3.10
C LYS A 66 45.00 13.63 -3.43
N ARG A 67 45.26 13.10 -4.62
CA ARG A 67 46.61 12.77 -5.11
C ARG A 67 47.46 14.02 -5.32
N GLN A 68 46.88 15.08 -5.90
CA GLN A 68 47.55 16.39 -6.05
C GLN A 68 47.86 17.03 -4.68
N ALA A 69 47.01 16.80 -3.68
CA ALA A 69 47.24 17.21 -2.29
C ALA A 69 48.27 16.34 -1.53
N GLY A 70 48.93 15.38 -2.21
CA GLY A 70 49.96 14.51 -1.63
C GLY A 70 49.41 13.40 -0.73
N GLN A 71 48.09 13.15 -0.73
CA GLN A 71 47.47 12.07 0.03
C GLN A 71 47.44 10.78 -0.82
N ILE A 72 47.94 9.68 -0.27
CA ILE A 72 47.78 8.35 -0.88
C ILE A 72 46.37 7.86 -0.59
N VAL A 73 45.53 7.84 -1.61
CA VAL A 73 44.12 7.42 -1.49
C VAL A 73 43.87 6.24 -2.40
N THR A 74 43.49 5.12 -1.79
CA THR A 74 43.21 3.85 -2.47
C THR A 74 41.72 3.61 -2.67
N SER A 75 40.85 4.48 -2.15
CA SER A 75 39.39 4.30 -2.24
C SER A 75 38.63 5.63 -2.25
N PRO A 76 37.53 5.73 -3.01
CA PRO A 76 36.66 6.90 -3.01
C PRO A 76 35.96 7.11 -1.67
N SER A 77 35.38 8.30 -1.49
CA SER A 77 34.48 8.57 -0.37
C SER A 77 33.34 7.54 -0.27
N TYR A 78 32.96 7.20 0.96
CA TYR A 78 31.89 6.23 1.24
C TYR A 78 30.57 6.62 0.53
N THR A 79 30.23 7.91 0.50
CA THR A 79 29.02 8.42 -0.14
C THR A 79 28.99 8.15 -1.64
N LYS A 80 30.10 8.39 -2.35
CA LYS A 80 30.18 8.14 -3.80
C LYS A 80 30.24 6.66 -4.14
N LYS A 81 30.94 5.87 -3.32
CA LYS A 81 30.95 4.41 -3.45
C LYS A 81 29.54 3.85 -3.29
N LYS A 82 28.84 4.25 -2.22
CA LYS A 82 27.46 3.83 -1.98
C LYS A 82 26.53 4.24 -3.13
N ARG A 83 26.68 5.46 -3.66
CA ARG A 83 25.91 5.93 -4.81
C ARG A 83 26.16 5.09 -6.06
N ARG A 84 27.41 4.68 -6.31
CA ARG A 84 27.75 3.77 -7.40
C ARG A 84 27.05 2.43 -7.23
N ASP A 85 27.20 1.83 -6.06
CA ASP A 85 26.63 0.52 -5.74
C ASP A 85 25.08 0.56 -5.86
N GLU A 86 24.43 1.65 -5.44
CA GLU A 86 22.98 1.88 -5.63
C GLU A 86 22.59 2.00 -7.13
N ILE A 87 23.41 2.64 -7.97
CA ILE A 87 23.15 2.76 -9.42
C ILE A 87 23.31 1.41 -10.12
N GLU A 88 24.34 0.63 -9.75
CA GLU A 88 24.55 -0.72 -10.27
C GLU A 88 23.35 -1.62 -9.95
N GLU A 89 22.84 -1.57 -8.70
CA GLU A 89 21.63 -2.31 -8.31
C GLU A 89 20.41 -1.91 -9.16
N TYR A 90 20.23 -0.61 -9.45
CA TYR A 90 19.15 -0.16 -10.32
C TYR A 90 19.28 -0.67 -11.76
N ILE A 91 20.51 -0.72 -12.31
CA ILE A 91 20.77 -1.26 -13.65
C ILE A 91 20.42 -2.75 -13.67
N GLU A 92 20.88 -3.51 -12.68
CA GLU A 92 20.56 -4.94 -12.55
C GLU A 92 19.06 -5.18 -12.42
N MET A 93 18.34 -4.38 -11.64
CA MET A 93 16.88 -4.49 -11.51
C MET A 93 16.16 -4.25 -12.84
N VAL A 94 16.56 -3.23 -13.60
CA VAL A 94 15.91 -2.93 -14.89
C VAL A 94 16.21 -4.02 -15.93
N ASP A 95 17.47 -4.47 -16.03
CA ASP A 95 17.87 -5.44 -17.04
C ASP A 95 17.44 -6.88 -16.71
N ALA A 96 17.51 -7.30 -15.44
CA ALA A 96 17.21 -8.68 -15.04
C ALA A 96 15.71 -8.95 -14.86
N ASN A 97 14.95 -7.98 -14.34
CA ASN A 97 13.53 -8.15 -13.99
C ASN A 97 12.56 -7.53 -15.00
N ASP A 98 13.06 -7.03 -16.15
CA ASP A 98 12.26 -6.32 -17.16
C ASP A 98 11.41 -5.19 -16.53
N GLU A 99 11.99 -4.49 -15.56
CA GLU A 99 11.26 -3.46 -14.81
C GLU A 99 10.96 -2.24 -15.70
N LYS A 100 9.80 -1.63 -15.46
CA LYS A 100 9.39 -0.41 -16.16
C LYS A 100 9.46 0.76 -15.19
N GLY A 101 9.83 1.91 -15.71
CA GLY A 101 9.79 3.16 -14.97
C GLY A 101 8.44 3.82 -15.11
N VAL A 102 7.95 4.38 -14.00
CA VAL A 102 6.70 5.12 -13.96
C VAL A 102 6.92 6.38 -13.13
N PHE A 103 6.54 7.52 -13.68
CA PHE A 103 6.35 8.72 -12.89
C PHE A 103 4.98 8.65 -12.22
N LEU A 104 4.97 8.74 -10.90
CA LEU A 104 3.76 8.76 -10.09
C LEU A 104 3.62 10.12 -9.40
N ASN A 105 2.42 10.67 -9.46
CA ASN A 105 1.97 11.80 -8.67
C ASN A 105 0.85 11.33 -7.75
N LEU A 106 1.07 11.46 -6.43
CA LEU A 106 0.11 11.12 -5.39
C LEU A 106 -0.53 12.40 -4.88
N LEU A 107 -1.83 12.56 -5.15
CA LEU A 107 -2.63 13.69 -4.71
C LEU A 107 -3.67 13.23 -3.69
N VAL A 108 -3.74 13.92 -2.55
CA VAL A 108 -4.76 13.69 -1.52
C VAL A 108 -5.64 14.91 -1.44
N VAL A 109 -6.92 14.75 -1.75
CA VAL A 109 -7.90 15.84 -1.70
C VAL A 109 -8.69 15.74 -0.40
N LEU A 110 -8.58 16.79 0.40
CA LEU A 110 -9.30 16.93 1.66
C LEU A 110 -10.45 17.91 1.47
N THR A 111 -11.60 17.57 2.06
CA THR A 111 -12.77 18.44 2.03
C THR A 111 -13.16 18.85 3.44
N ALA A 112 -13.80 20.01 3.58
CA ALA A 112 -14.38 20.49 4.83
C ALA A 112 -15.75 21.17 4.56
N PRO A 113 -16.76 20.99 5.41
CA PRO A 113 -18.04 21.69 5.29
C PRO A 113 -17.83 23.21 5.33
N VAL A 114 -18.57 23.95 4.50
CA VAL A 114 -18.44 25.42 4.45
C VAL A 114 -18.75 26.08 5.80
N LYS A 115 -19.67 25.48 6.58
CA LYS A 115 -20.08 25.97 7.91
C LYS A 115 -18.96 25.91 8.96
N GLU A 116 -18.07 24.93 8.85
CA GLU A 116 -16.99 24.69 9.81
C GLU A 116 -15.72 25.50 9.48
N GLY A 117 -15.71 26.21 8.34
CA GLY A 117 -14.69 27.19 8.05
C GLY A 117 -13.37 26.62 7.51
N VAL A 118 -12.35 27.47 7.52
CA VAL A 118 -10.97 27.16 7.11
C VAL A 118 -10.20 26.47 8.23
N GLU A 119 -10.57 26.71 9.49
CA GLU A 119 -9.89 26.15 10.67
C GLU A 119 -9.90 24.62 10.67
N LEU A 120 -11.06 24.00 10.43
CA LEU A 120 -11.16 22.55 10.30
C LEU A 120 -10.34 22.01 9.11
N LEU A 121 -10.33 22.73 8.00
CA LEU A 121 -9.56 22.30 6.82
C LEU A 121 -8.06 22.28 7.14
N GLN A 122 -7.59 23.26 7.91
CA GLN A 122 -6.21 23.30 8.39
C GLN A 122 -5.91 22.17 9.39
N GLU A 123 -6.81 21.89 10.33
CA GLU A 123 -6.66 20.77 11.27
C GLU A 123 -6.55 19.43 10.53
N ARG A 124 -7.46 19.17 9.58
CA ARG A 124 -7.42 17.94 8.74
C ARG A 124 -6.14 17.87 7.90
N MET A 125 -5.66 19.01 7.42
CA MET A 125 -4.40 19.08 6.66
C MET A 125 -3.22 18.69 7.55
N GLU A 126 -3.13 19.24 8.76
CA GLU A 126 -2.07 18.93 9.71
C GLU A 126 -2.12 17.45 10.15
N GLU A 127 -3.31 16.91 10.39
CA GLU A 127 -3.55 15.49 10.70
C GLU A 127 -3.03 14.59 9.57
N VAL A 128 -3.42 14.86 8.32
CA VAL A 128 -3.03 14.03 7.17
C VAL A 128 -1.53 14.14 6.88
N CYS A 129 -0.93 15.31 7.06
CA CYS A 129 0.52 15.48 6.99
C CYS A 129 1.24 14.66 8.08
N ALA A 130 0.69 14.59 9.29
CA ALA A 130 1.24 13.76 10.37
C ALA A 130 1.08 12.25 10.07
N ILE A 131 -0.07 11.83 9.55
CA ILE A 131 -0.32 10.46 9.09
C ILE A 131 0.68 10.07 8.00
N GLY A 132 0.91 10.95 7.02
CA GLY A 132 1.90 10.74 5.96
C GLY A 132 3.30 10.47 6.50
N ARG A 133 3.74 11.22 7.52
CA ARG A 133 5.07 11.07 8.14
C ARG A 133 5.21 9.84 9.03
N SER A 134 4.10 9.21 9.42
CA SER A 134 4.10 8.02 10.26
C SER A 134 4.83 6.84 9.60
N ASP A 135 5.24 5.87 10.40
CA ASP A 135 5.94 4.67 9.91
C ASP A 135 5.06 3.79 9.01
N LYS A 136 3.72 3.96 9.06
CA LYS A 136 2.75 3.22 8.24
C LYS A 136 2.67 3.73 6.80
N VAL A 137 2.92 5.03 6.58
CA VAL A 137 2.80 5.64 5.25
C VAL A 137 4.18 6.04 4.73
N GLY A 138 4.97 6.78 5.50
CA GLY A 138 6.30 7.21 5.06
C GLY A 138 6.28 8.14 3.83
N ALA A 139 5.21 8.91 3.61
CA ALA A 139 5.10 9.93 2.58
C ALA A 139 5.06 11.34 3.19
N PHE A 140 5.88 12.25 2.67
CA PHE A 140 5.88 13.65 3.07
C PHE A 140 4.87 14.40 2.20
N LEU A 141 3.71 14.67 2.79
CA LEU A 141 2.63 15.41 2.15
C LEU A 141 2.78 16.91 2.41
N GLU A 142 2.59 17.70 1.36
CA GLU A 142 2.65 19.16 1.39
C GLU A 142 1.49 19.77 0.60
N PRO A 143 0.95 20.92 1.04
CA PRO A 143 -0.11 21.58 0.29
C PRO A 143 0.40 22.11 -1.05
N CYS A 144 -0.44 22.01 -2.09
CA CYS A 144 -0.15 22.58 -3.40
C CYS A 144 -0.35 24.11 -3.42
N ASP A 145 0.42 24.84 -2.60
CA ASP A 145 0.31 26.29 -2.45
C ASP A 145 0.45 26.99 -3.80
N PHE A 146 -0.39 28.01 -4.02
CA PHE A 146 -0.52 28.76 -5.28
C PHE A 146 -0.90 27.93 -6.52
N ARG A 147 -1.11 26.62 -6.40
CA ARG A 147 -1.51 25.71 -7.49
C ARG A 147 -2.71 24.83 -7.17
N GLN A 148 -3.44 25.13 -6.08
CA GLN A 148 -4.61 24.38 -5.61
C GLN A 148 -5.63 24.05 -6.71
N LEU A 149 -6.03 25.02 -7.54
CA LEU A 149 -6.98 24.79 -8.63
C LEU A 149 -6.44 23.81 -9.69
N LYS A 150 -5.16 23.93 -10.04
CA LYS A 150 -4.50 23.04 -11.01
C LYS A 150 -4.32 21.63 -10.45
N ALA A 151 -3.96 21.55 -9.17
CA ALA A 151 -3.80 20.29 -8.45
C ALA A 151 -5.16 19.57 -8.35
N LEU A 152 -6.24 20.29 -8.05
CA LEU A 152 -7.59 19.75 -8.03
C LEU A 152 -8.00 19.21 -9.40
N ASN A 153 -7.79 19.98 -10.47
CA ASN A 153 -8.10 19.52 -11.83
C ASN A 153 -7.35 18.23 -12.20
N THR A 154 -6.12 18.07 -11.69
CA THR A 154 -5.31 16.85 -11.88
C THR A 154 -5.83 15.69 -11.02
N ALA A 155 -6.30 15.96 -9.81
CA ALA A 155 -6.85 14.96 -8.92
C ALA A 155 -8.22 14.44 -9.37
N LEU A 156 -9.00 15.25 -10.08
CA LEU A 156 -10.30 14.84 -10.60
C LEU A 156 -10.16 13.83 -11.74
N PRO A 157 -11.09 12.86 -11.88
CA PRO A 157 -11.07 11.84 -12.93
C PRO A 157 -11.51 12.39 -14.30
N ILE A 158 -11.04 13.59 -14.67
CA ILE A 158 -11.36 14.30 -15.92
C ILE A 158 -10.22 14.22 -16.95
N GLY A 159 -9.12 13.54 -16.61
CA GLY A 159 -8.01 13.25 -17.54
C GLY A 159 -7.11 14.44 -17.88
N GLY A 160 -7.14 15.52 -17.09
CA GLY A 160 -6.37 16.75 -17.35
C GLY A 160 -5.28 17.01 -16.32
N ARG A 161 -4.05 16.52 -16.56
CA ARG A 161 -2.89 16.86 -15.73
C ARG A 161 -2.49 18.32 -15.91
N GLN A 162 -2.53 19.09 -14.82
CA GLN A 162 -2.16 20.51 -14.77
C GLN A 162 -1.04 20.82 -13.75
N VAL A 163 -0.65 19.83 -12.95
CA VAL A 163 0.54 19.88 -12.08
C VAL A 163 1.44 18.69 -12.34
N ASP A 164 2.75 18.88 -12.13
CA ASP A 164 3.80 17.89 -12.42
C ASP A 164 4.63 17.62 -11.16
N TYR A 165 3.95 17.19 -10.09
CA TYR A 165 4.60 16.77 -8.83
C TYR A 165 4.98 15.29 -8.90
N MET A 166 5.64 14.91 -9.99
CA MET A 166 5.92 13.53 -10.32
C MET A 166 7.20 13.04 -9.65
N ARG A 167 7.15 11.82 -9.10
CA ARG A 167 8.33 11.09 -8.66
C ARG A 167 8.48 9.81 -9.44
N PHE A 168 9.72 9.51 -9.82
CA PHE A 168 10.05 8.28 -10.53
C PHE A 168 10.05 7.08 -9.58
N PHE A 169 9.41 6.00 -10.00
CA PHE A 169 9.42 4.70 -9.36
C PHE A 169 9.64 3.61 -10.41
N LEU A 170 10.27 2.51 -10.00
CA LEU A 170 10.23 1.28 -10.76
C LEU A 170 8.94 0.51 -10.41
N THR A 171 8.52 -0.38 -11.31
CA THR A 171 7.32 -1.21 -11.15
C THR A 171 7.33 -2.03 -9.86
N SER A 172 8.49 -2.51 -9.42
CA SER A 172 8.65 -3.24 -8.15
C SER A 172 8.24 -2.40 -6.93
N SER A 173 8.61 -1.12 -6.93
CA SER A 173 8.26 -0.17 -5.87
C SER A 173 6.80 0.31 -5.97
N LEU A 174 6.24 0.30 -7.18
CA LEU A 174 4.87 0.77 -7.44
C LEU A 174 3.81 -0.11 -6.75
N VAL A 175 4.15 -1.36 -6.42
CA VAL A 175 3.26 -2.30 -5.71
C VAL A 175 2.76 -1.72 -4.38
N ALA A 176 3.55 -0.86 -3.72
CA ALA A 176 3.14 -0.23 -2.47
C ALA A 176 1.95 0.74 -2.60
N PHE A 177 1.64 1.17 -3.82
CA PHE A 177 0.51 2.04 -4.12
C PHE A 177 -0.75 1.28 -4.52
N ASN A 178 -0.75 -0.05 -4.41
CA ASN A 178 -1.90 -0.88 -4.74
C ASN A 178 -3.05 -0.67 -3.72
N PRO A 179 -4.28 -0.37 -4.16
CA PRO A 179 -5.42 -0.21 -3.26
C PRO A 179 -5.90 -1.52 -2.61
N TYR A 180 -5.46 -2.67 -3.10
CA TYR A 180 -5.89 -3.97 -2.59
C TYR A 180 -4.91 -4.50 -1.54
N HIS A 181 -5.29 -4.34 -0.27
CA HIS A 181 -4.48 -4.78 0.87
C HIS A 181 -4.80 -6.21 1.32
N ALA A 182 -6.02 -6.70 1.15
CA ALA A 182 -6.40 -8.07 1.46
C ALA A 182 -7.61 -8.54 0.65
N GLN A 183 -7.63 -9.82 0.31
CA GLN A 183 -8.79 -10.45 -0.31
C GLN A 183 -9.78 -10.88 0.78
N ASP A 184 -11.03 -10.43 0.65
CA ASP A 184 -12.14 -10.92 1.45
C ASP A 184 -12.83 -12.09 0.74
N ILE A 185 -13.26 -13.08 1.52
CA ILE A 185 -14.09 -14.18 1.02
C ILE A 185 -15.55 -13.80 1.30
N LEU A 186 -16.29 -13.51 0.24
CA LEU A 186 -17.70 -13.14 0.28
C LEU A 186 -18.47 -13.93 -0.79
N GLU A 187 -18.85 -15.15 -0.44
CA GLU A 187 -19.58 -16.05 -1.31
C GLU A 187 -21.09 -15.94 -1.05
N PRO A 188 -21.91 -15.58 -2.07
CA PRO A 188 -23.36 -15.51 -1.92
C PRO A 188 -23.95 -16.84 -1.41
N GLY A 189 -24.81 -16.76 -0.38
CA GLY A 189 -25.38 -17.96 0.26
C GLY A 189 -24.39 -18.76 1.11
N GLY A 190 -23.19 -18.23 1.35
CA GLY A 190 -22.22 -18.80 2.27
C GLY A 190 -22.56 -18.58 3.75
N LYS A 191 -21.85 -19.31 4.61
CA LYS A 191 -21.94 -19.19 6.06
C LYS A 191 -20.93 -18.16 6.56
N MET A 192 -21.31 -17.39 7.56
CA MET A 192 -20.42 -16.50 8.31
C MET A 192 -19.44 -17.33 9.13
N LEU A 193 -18.16 -17.33 8.73
CA LEU A 193 -17.09 -18.05 9.41
C LEU A 193 -16.32 -17.19 10.41
N GLY A 194 -16.38 -15.86 10.27
CA GLY A 194 -15.68 -14.94 11.16
C GLY A 194 -15.49 -13.57 10.54
N ILE A 195 -14.46 -12.88 11.01
CA ILE A 195 -14.10 -11.53 10.57
C ILE A 195 -12.64 -11.56 10.11
N ASN A 196 -12.37 -10.98 8.95
CA ASN A 196 -11.03 -10.75 8.47
C ASN A 196 -10.38 -9.69 9.38
N LYS A 197 -9.30 -10.06 10.07
CA LYS A 197 -8.62 -9.15 11.01
C LYS A 197 -7.97 -7.96 10.32
N THR A 198 -7.67 -8.07 9.03
CA THR A 198 -7.03 -7.01 8.25
C THR A 198 -8.05 -5.99 7.74
N THR A 199 -9.15 -6.45 7.13
CA THR A 199 -10.17 -5.56 6.52
C THR A 199 -11.32 -5.21 7.47
N GLY A 200 -11.47 -5.93 8.59
CA GLY A 200 -12.62 -5.83 9.49
C GLY A 200 -13.93 -6.35 8.88
N ARG A 201 -13.90 -6.92 7.68
CA ARG A 201 -15.08 -7.42 6.98
C ARG A 201 -15.39 -8.85 7.34
N TYR A 202 -16.64 -9.23 7.11
CA TYR A 202 -17.11 -10.59 7.32
C TYR A 202 -16.49 -11.59 6.34
N LEU A 203 -16.11 -12.75 6.86
CA LEU A 203 -15.71 -13.91 6.07
C LEU A 203 -16.94 -14.80 5.85
N ILE A 204 -17.50 -14.73 4.65
CA ILE A 204 -18.68 -15.50 4.26
C ILE A 204 -18.26 -16.50 3.18
N ALA A 205 -18.33 -17.79 3.48
CA ALA A 205 -17.89 -18.84 2.56
C ALA A 205 -18.91 -19.97 2.47
N ASN A 206 -19.10 -20.49 1.26
CA ASN A 206 -19.96 -21.61 0.92
C ASN A 206 -19.13 -22.81 0.46
N ARG A 207 -18.80 -23.70 1.39
CA ARG A 207 -18.04 -24.92 1.08
C ARG A 207 -18.71 -25.83 0.04
N LYS A 208 -20.02 -25.73 -0.18
CA LYS A 208 -20.72 -26.53 -1.21
C LYS A 208 -20.29 -26.16 -2.63
N LEU A 209 -19.67 -25.00 -2.83
CA LEU A 209 -19.13 -24.58 -4.13
C LEU A 209 -17.76 -25.21 -4.43
N LEU A 210 -17.10 -25.77 -3.42
CA LEU A 210 -15.80 -26.40 -3.58
C LEU A 210 -15.95 -27.79 -4.23
N PRO A 211 -14.98 -28.24 -5.04
CA PRO A 211 -14.97 -29.60 -5.59
C PRO A 211 -15.12 -30.68 -4.50
N ASN A 212 -14.55 -30.42 -3.32
CA ASN A 212 -14.69 -31.26 -2.13
C ASN A 212 -15.17 -30.40 -0.95
N PRO A 213 -16.44 -30.52 -0.51
CA PRO A 213 -17.06 -29.62 0.48
C PRO A 213 -16.71 -29.96 1.94
N HIS A 214 -15.57 -30.60 2.19
CA HIS A 214 -15.14 -31.00 3.52
C HIS A 214 -14.48 -29.85 4.28
N GLY A 215 -14.50 -29.87 5.61
CA GLY A 215 -13.68 -28.98 6.42
C GLY A 215 -13.25 -29.65 7.72
N ILE A 216 -12.13 -29.15 8.24
CA ILE A 216 -11.48 -29.66 9.43
C ILE A 216 -11.32 -28.50 10.40
N ILE A 217 -11.80 -28.66 11.63
CA ILE A 217 -11.67 -27.67 12.70
C ILE A 217 -10.73 -28.23 13.76
N VAL A 218 -9.57 -27.60 13.94
CA VAL A 218 -8.53 -28.02 14.88
C VAL A 218 -8.29 -26.92 15.90
N GLY A 219 -8.23 -27.28 17.18
CA GLY A 219 -7.93 -26.36 18.27
C GLY A 219 -7.70 -27.11 19.58
N TYR A 220 -6.90 -26.54 20.47
CA TYR A 220 -6.67 -27.07 21.82
C TYR A 220 -7.92 -26.90 22.70
N SER A 221 -8.00 -27.61 23.83
CA SER A 221 -9.15 -27.47 24.74
C SER A 221 -9.28 -26.03 25.25
N GLY A 222 -10.49 -25.46 25.19
CA GLY A 222 -10.75 -24.06 25.55
C GLY A 222 -10.49 -23.03 24.44
N SER A 223 -10.02 -23.45 23.26
CA SER A 223 -9.80 -22.54 22.11
C SER A 223 -11.08 -22.04 21.42
N GLY A 224 -12.26 -22.53 21.83
CA GLY A 224 -13.54 -22.19 21.23
C GLY A 224 -13.97 -23.09 20.07
N LYS A 225 -13.33 -24.25 19.85
CA LYS A 225 -13.70 -25.24 18.81
C LYS A 225 -15.21 -25.54 18.80
N SER A 226 -15.77 -25.91 19.96
CA SER A 226 -17.17 -26.30 20.08
C SER A 226 -18.12 -25.12 19.89
N MET A 227 -17.72 -23.92 20.33
CA MET A 227 -18.47 -22.68 20.10
C MET A 227 -18.52 -22.32 18.61
N LEU A 228 -17.40 -22.45 17.90
CA LEU A 228 -17.34 -22.27 16.45
C LEU A 228 -18.29 -23.24 15.75
N ILE A 229 -18.22 -24.54 16.05
CA ILE A 229 -19.11 -25.57 15.47
C ILE A 229 -20.58 -25.24 15.71
N LYS A 230 -20.95 -24.84 16.94
CA LYS A 230 -22.32 -24.46 17.29
C LYS A 230 -22.82 -23.29 16.44
N LEU A 231 -22.00 -22.26 16.25
CA LEU A 231 -22.37 -21.06 15.50
C LEU A 231 -22.36 -21.28 13.98
N THR A 232 -21.38 -22.00 13.44
CA THR A 232 -21.19 -22.13 11.99
C THR A 232 -21.86 -23.37 11.42
N GLU A 233 -21.64 -24.54 12.01
CA GLU A 233 -22.09 -25.81 11.43
C GLU A 233 -23.49 -26.20 11.85
N ILE A 234 -23.90 -25.86 13.08
CA ILE A 234 -25.23 -26.22 13.58
C ILE A 234 -26.20 -25.07 13.33
N SER A 235 -26.03 -23.94 14.02
CA SER A 235 -27.03 -22.85 14.04
C SER A 235 -27.30 -22.26 12.66
N GLN A 236 -26.26 -21.87 11.91
CA GLN A 236 -26.44 -21.27 10.58
C GLN A 236 -27.03 -22.24 9.56
N THR A 237 -26.76 -23.55 9.68
CA THR A 237 -27.35 -24.58 8.82
C THR A 237 -28.82 -24.75 9.13
N LEU A 238 -29.20 -24.88 10.42
CA LEU A 238 -30.60 -25.00 10.85
C LEU A 238 -31.45 -23.78 10.50
N LEU A 239 -30.85 -22.58 10.55
CA LEU A 239 -31.57 -21.33 10.29
C LEU A 239 -31.59 -20.93 8.80
N GLY A 240 -30.60 -21.38 8.03
CA GLY A 240 -30.32 -20.87 6.68
C GLY A 240 -30.41 -21.90 5.57
N SER A 241 -30.66 -23.18 5.89
CA SER A 241 -30.74 -24.25 4.91
C SER A 241 -31.71 -25.35 5.33
N GLU A 242 -32.13 -26.15 4.35
CA GLU A 242 -32.93 -27.37 4.54
C GLU A 242 -32.04 -28.62 4.71
N ASP A 243 -30.78 -28.44 5.11
CA ASP A 243 -29.83 -29.55 5.25
C ASP A 243 -30.03 -30.28 6.59
N ASP A 244 -29.95 -31.61 6.55
CA ASP A 244 -29.90 -32.44 7.75
C ASP A 244 -28.52 -32.38 8.43
N ILE A 245 -28.51 -32.38 9.77
CA ILE A 245 -27.29 -32.32 10.58
C ILE A 245 -27.19 -33.57 11.45
N ILE A 246 -26.07 -34.29 11.31
CA ILE A 246 -25.75 -35.46 12.13
C ILE A 246 -24.50 -35.12 12.94
N VAL A 247 -24.62 -35.19 14.27
CA VAL A 247 -23.52 -34.91 15.20
C VAL A 247 -23.17 -36.17 15.97
N LEU A 248 -21.91 -36.58 15.91
CA LEU A 248 -21.36 -37.65 16.76
C LEU A 248 -20.58 -37.02 17.90
N ASP A 249 -21.20 -36.96 19.08
CA ASP A 249 -20.69 -36.20 20.22
C ASP A 249 -20.38 -37.09 21.43
N PRO A 250 -19.13 -37.57 21.57
CA PRO A 250 -18.74 -38.38 22.72
C PRO A 250 -18.61 -37.57 24.02
N GLN A 251 -18.57 -36.24 23.95
CA GLN A 251 -18.39 -35.36 25.12
C GLN A 251 -19.71 -34.72 25.60
N ASN A 252 -20.79 -34.94 24.85
CA ASN A 252 -22.13 -34.46 25.14
C ASN A 252 -22.20 -32.92 25.30
N GLU A 253 -21.43 -32.20 24.49
CA GLU A 253 -21.38 -30.74 24.45
C GLU A 253 -22.49 -30.11 23.60
N PHE A 254 -23.16 -30.86 22.72
CA PHE A 254 -24.15 -30.34 21.77
C PHE A 254 -25.61 -30.73 22.08
N GLU A 255 -25.87 -31.56 23.10
CA GLU A 255 -27.22 -32.06 23.44
C GLU A 255 -28.24 -30.93 23.62
N ASP A 256 -27.89 -29.90 24.40
CA ASP A 256 -28.78 -28.78 24.73
C ASP A 256 -29.25 -27.98 23.51
N ILE A 257 -28.53 -28.03 22.39
CA ILE A 257 -28.86 -27.27 21.17
C ILE A 257 -29.76 -28.08 20.25
N CYS A 258 -29.73 -29.41 20.38
CA CYS A 258 -30.52 -30.31 19.55
C CYS A 258 -31.89 -30.66 20.18
N ARG A 259 -32.21 -30.09 21.35
CA ARG A 259 -33.42 -30.37 22.12
C ARG A 259 -34.46 -29.25 21.97
#